data_AF-A0A949NN61-F1
#
_entry.id   AF-A0A949NN61-F1
#
_cell.length_a   1.000
_cell.length_b   1.000
_cell.length_c   1.000
_cell.angle_alpha   90.00
_cell.angle_beta   90.00
_cell.angle_gamma   90.00
#
_symmetry.space_group_name_H-M   'P 1'
#
loop_
_entity.id
_entity.type
_entity.pdbx_description
1 polymer ?
#
loop_
_entity_poly.entity_id
_entity_poly.type
_entity_poly.pdbx_seq_one_letter_code
_entity_poly.pdbx_strand_id
1 'polypeptide(L)'
;MDNRFLREILWTNFVFIGAFILMIIVANLYYGTAGWLGALPLAILLALALVLKIRIIKARAKDVDERMEYITYRALSIGFYLVVSGILWFYAREMALEGQVSTRTITELVLAFSGYIGGFLYFRKRY
;
A
#
# COMPACT_ATOMS: atom_id res chain seq x y z
N MET A 1 16.58 -8.22 -18.03
CA MET A 1 16.49 -7.33 -16.85
C MET A 1 17.83 -7.30 -16.14
N ASP A 2 18.42 -6.14 -15.90
CA ASP A 2 19.48 -6.06 -14.88
C ASP A 2 18.80 -6.39 -13.53
N ASN A 3 19.20 -7.50 -12.91
CA ASN A 3 18.57 -8.03 -11.69
C ASN A 3 18.50 -7.00 -10.56
N ARG A 4 19.34 -5.95 -10.61
CA ARG A 4 19.31 -4.80 -9.70
C ARG A 4 18.01 -4.02 -9.74
N PHE A 5 17.44 -3.79 -10.92
CA PHE A 5 16.28 -2.90 -11.07
C PHE A 5 14.99 -3.49 -10.50
N LEU A 6 14.70 -4.74 -10.85
CA LEU A 6 13.54 -5.46 -10.33
C LEU A 6 13.67 -5.59 -8.80
N ARG A 7 14.89 -5.79 -8.30
CA ARG A 7 15.20 -5.84 -6.89
C ARG A 7 14.92 -4.50 -6.18
N GLU A 8 15.29 -3.35 -6.76
CA GLU A 8 15.04 -2.03 -6.18
C GLU A 8 13.55 -1.70 -6.05
N ILE A 9 12.75 -1.98 -7.09
CA ILE A 9 11.29 -1.75 -7.04
C ILE A 9 10.64 -2.64 -5.99
N LEU A 10 11.02 -3.92 -5.94
CA LEU A 10 10.51 -4.83 -4.92
C LEU A 10 10.92 -4.37 -3.51
N TRP A 11 12.18 -3.95 -3.33
CA TRP A 11 12.67 -3.44 -2.05
C TRP A 11 11.89 -2.20 -1.59
N THR A 12 11.66 -1.27 -2.51
CA THR A 12 10.89 -0.05 -2.24
C THR A 12 9.47 -0.42 -1.76
N ASN A 13 8.80 -1.33 -2.46
CA ASN A 13 7.46 -1.76 -2.06
C ASN A 13 7.45 -2.48 -0.70
N PHE A 14 8.45 -3.30 -0.42
CA PHE A 14 8.63 -3.96 0.87
C PHE A 14 8.84 -2.97 2.01
N VAL A 15 9.69 -1.95 1.82
CA VAL A 15 9.98 -0.95 2.85
C VAL A 15 8.74 -0.13 3.18
N PHE A 16 8.08 0.43 2.16
CA PHE A 16 6.92 1.30 2.41
C PHE A 16 5.74 0.51 2.99
N ILE A 17 5.37 -0.61 2.38
CA ILE A 17 4.24 -1.41 2.89
C ILE A 17 4.58 -2.02 4.26
N GLY A 18 5.82 -2.48 4.45
CA GLY A 18 6.29 -2.98 5.74
C GLY A 18 6.24 -1.91 6.84
N ALA A 19 6.67 -0.68 6.53
CA ALA A 19 6.60 0.45 7.47
C ALA A 19 5.15 0.79 7.84
N PHE A 20 4.23 0.75 6.87
CA PHE A 20 2.81 0.99 7.12
C PHE A 20 2.15 -0.10 7.97
N ILE A 21 2.47 -1.37 7.71
CA ILE A 21 2.02 -2.49 8.54
C ILE A 21 2.57 -2.33 9.96
N LEU A 22 3.86 -2.00 10.10
CA LEU A 22 4.49 -1.78 11.39
C LEU A 22 3.81 -0.63 12.15
N MET A 23 3.51 0.48 11.47
CA MET A 23 2.76 1.59 12.05
C MET A 23 1.41 1.15 12.62
N ILE A 24 0.63 0.37 11.86
CA ILE A 24 -0.66 -0.14 12.33
C ILE A 24 -0.47 -1.03 13.57
N ILE A 25 0.50 -1.95 13.53
CA ILE A 25 0.79 -2.86 14.65
C ILE A 25 1.18 -2.08 15.90
N VAL A 26 2.14 -1.15 15.78
CA VAL A 26 2.63 -0.34 16.90
C VAL A 26 1.51 0.54 17.45
N ALA A 27 0.73 1.19 16.59
CA ALA A 27 -0.39 2.02 17.04
C ALA A 27 -1.44 1.23 17.82
N ASN A 28 -1.74 -0.01 17.40
CA ASN A 28 -2.67 -0.88 18.12
C ASN A 28 -2.10 -1.42 19.42
N LEU A 29 -0.82 -1.78 19.46
CA LEU A 29 -0.17 -2.27 20.66
C LEU A 29 -0.10 -1.20 21.76
N TYR A 30 0.19 0.05 21.40
CA TYR A 30 0.38 1.12 22.37
C TYR A 30 -0.90 1.86 22.74
N TYR A 31 -1.81 2.07 21.78
CA TYR A 31 -2.98 2.92 21.98
C TYR A 31 -4.32 2.19 21.85
N GLY A 32 -4.36 0.97 21.34
CA GLY A 32 -5.61 0.26 21.06
C GLY A 32 -6.39 -0.12 22.33
N THR A 33 -7.61 0.39 22.46
CA THR A 33 -8.55 0.05 23.55
C THR A 33 -9.67 -0.87 23.06
N ALA A 34 -10.04 -0.77 21.78
CA ALA A 34 -10.89 -1.73 21.09
C ALA A 34 -10.02 -2.86 20.51
N GLY A 35 -10.43 -4.12 20.72
CA GLY A 35 -9.65 -5.29 20.31
C GLY A 35 -9.21 -5.28 18.84
N TRP A 36 -8.16 -6.05 18.53
CA TRP A 36 -7.43 -6.11 17.25
C TRP A 36 -8.27 -6.36 15.97
N LEU A 37 -9.55 -6.66 16.13
CA LEU A 37 -10.50 -6.96 15.07
C LEU A 37 -10.63 -5.84 14.04
N GLY A 38 -10.42 -4.57 14.41
CA GLY A 38 -10.45 -3.43 13.47
C GLY A 38 -9.16 -3.24 12.66
N ALA A 39 -8.01 -3.65 13.20
CA ALA A 39 -6.69 -3.42 12.61
C ALA A 39 -6.19 -4.59 11.74
N LEU A 40 -6.59 -5.82 12.08
CA LEU A 40 -6.24 -7.02 11.33
C LEU A 40 -6.63 -6.95 9.84
N PRO A 41 -7.86 -6.53 9.47
CA PRO A 41 -8.26 -6.41 8.07
C PRO A 41 -7.37 -5.46 7.28
N LEU A 42 -6.91 -4.36 7.89
CA LEU A 42 -6.06 -3.35 7.26
C LEU A 42 -4.64 -3.86 7.00
N ALA A 43 -4.05 -4.55 7.98
CA ALA A 43 -2.76 -5.19 7.81
C ALA A 43 -2.80 -6.29 6.72
N ILE A 44 -3.89 -7.07 6.67
CA ILE A 44 -4.12 -8.06 5.62
C ILE A 44 -4.25 -7.40 4.24
N LEU A 45 -4.96 -6.27 4.15
CA LEU A 45 -5.10 -5.51 2.90
C LEU A 45 -3.75 -5.01 2.38
N LEU A 46 -2.92 -4.46 3.25
CA LEU A 46 -1.54 -4.05 2.93
C LEU A 46 -0.68 -5.22 2.47
N ALA A 47 -0.74 -6.35 3.18
CA ALA A 47 -0.03 -7.57 2.78
C ALA A 47 -0.49 -8.09 1.41
N LEU A 48 -1.79 -8.06 1.13
CA LEU A 48 -2.36 -8.43 -0.17
C LEU A 48 -1.87 -7.51 -1.29
N ALA A 49 -1.82 -6.20 -1.08
CA ALA A 49 -1.23 -5.30 -2.08
C ALA A 49 0.24 -5.63 -2.35
N LEU A 50 1.03 -5.91 -1.32
CA LEU A 50 2.43 -6.30 -1.51
C LEU A 50 2.53 -7.55 -2.37
N VAL A 51 1.76 -8.61 -2.04
CA VAL A 51 1.76 -9.87 -2.81
C VAL A 51 1.34 -9.64 -4.27
N LEU A 52 0.28 -8.86 -4.50
CA LEU A 52 -0.18 -8.52 -5.84
C LEU A 52 0.88 -7.75 -6.62
N LYS A 53 1.48 -6.72 -6.02
CA LYS A 53 2.57 -5.95 -6.66
C LYS A 53 3.75 -6.85 -7.02
N ILE A 54 4.19 -7.74 -6.12
CA ILE A 54 5.30 -8.67 -6.37
C ILE A 54 4.97 -9.60 -7.53
N ARG A 55 3.78 -10.23 -7.53
CA ARG A 55 3.36 -11.16 -8.59
C ARG A 55 3.36 -10.47 -9.96
N ILE A 56 2.85 -9.24 -10.01
CA ILE A 56 2.74 -8.48 -11.24
C ILE A 56 4.12 -8.07 -11.77
N ILE A 57 4.99 -7.55 -10.91
CA ILE A 57 6.37 -7.18 -11.29
C ILE A 57 7.11 -8.41 -11.86
N LYS A 58 6.97 -9.58 -11.22
CA LYS A 58 7.65 -10.81 -11.67
C LYS A 58 7.10 -11.36 -13.00
N ALA A 59 5.80 -11.22 -13.26
CA ALA A 59 5.18 -11.70 -14.50
C ALA A 59 5.58 -10.88 -15.74
N ARG A 60 5.99 -9.62 -15.56
CA ARG A 60 6.32 -8.67 -16.64
C ARG A 60 7.79 -8.63 -17.06
N ALA A 61 8.62 -9.57 -16.60
CA ALA A 61 10.04 -9.61 -16.99
C ALA A 61 10.31 -9.89 -18.49
N LYS A 62 9.26 -10.01 -19.33
CA LYS A 62 9.36 -10.53 -20.69
C LYS A 62 8.89 -9.61 -21.83
N ASP A 63 8.17 -8.51 -21.60
CA ASP A 63 7.61 -7.70 -22.70
C ASP A 63 7.92 -6.19 -22.61
N VAL A 64 8.57 -5.73 -23.69
CA VAL A 64 8.88 -4.44 -24.35
C VAL A 64 8.33 -3.09 -23.79
N ASP A 65 9.21 -2.06 -23.90
CA ASP A 65 9.12 -0.62 -23.56
C ASP A 65 9.21 -0.21 -22.06
N GLU A 66 10.25 -0.75 -21.41
CA GLU A 66 10.54 -0.64 -19.97
C GLU A 66 10.55 0.79 -19.40
N ARG A 67 10.93 1.83 -20.17
CA ARG A 67 11.10 3.19 -19.63
C ARG A 67 9.79 3.92 -19.39
N MET A 68 8.82 3.80 -20.29
CA MET A 68 7.55 4.53 -20.17
C MET A 68 6.61 3.85 -19.17
N GLU A 69 6.58 2.51 -19.16
CA GLU A 69 5.89 1.75 -18.11
C GLU A 69 6.51 1.99 -16.74
N TYR A 70 7.85 2.13 -16.65
CA TYR A 70 8.53 2.41 -15.39
C TYR A 70 8.13 3.75 -14.77
N ILE A 71 8.12 4.83 -15.56
CA ILE A 71 7.73 6.15 -15.08
C ILE A 71 6.28 6.11 -14.59
N THR A 72 5.40 5.44 -15.34
CA THR A 72 3.99 5.27 -14.98
C THR A 72 3.83 4.48 -13.68
N TYR A 73 4.55 3.36 -13.53
CA TYR A 73 4.51 2.54 -12.32
C TYR A 73 5.05 3.28 -11.09
N ARG A 74 6.16 4.02 -11.24
CA ARG A 74 6.72 4.85 -10.17
C ARG A 74 5.75 5.96 -9.78
N ALA A 75 5.17 6.67 -10.74
CA ALA A 75 4.21 7.73 -10.47
C ALA A 75 2.97 7.21 -9.73
N LEU A 76 2.39 6.10 -10.18
CA LEU A 76 1.28 5.43 -9.49
C LEU A 76 1.65 4.97 -8.08
N SER A 77 2.84 4.38 -7.92
CA SER A 77 3.30 3.89 -6.61
C SER A 77 3.57 5.04 -5.63
N ILE A 78 4.20 6.12 -6.08
CA ILE A 78 4.44 7.30 -5.25
C ILE A 78 3.12 7.96 -4.86
N GLY A 79 2.20 8.15 -5.81
CA GLY A 79 0.87 8.69 -5.53
C GLY A 79 0.10 7.84 -4.51
N PHE A 80 0.13 6.52 -4.67
CA PHE A 80 -0.44 5.60 -3.70
C PHE A 80 0.17 5.75 -2.31
N TYR A 81 1.50 5.80 -2.23
CA TYR A 81 2.18 5.92 -0.94
C TYR A 81 1.92 7.25 -0.24
N LEU A 82 1.85 8.36 -0.98
CA LEU A 82 1.48 9.66 -0.41
C LEU A 82 0.05 9.65 0.15
N VAL A 83 -0.90 9.08 -0.60
CA VAL A 83 -2.30 8.97 -0.15
C VAL A 83 -2.39 8.08 1.09
N VAL A 84 -1.76 6.90 1.07
CA VAL A 84 -1.77 5.98 2.22
C VAL A 84 -1.07 6.60 3.44
N SER A 85 0.04 7.32 3.27
CA SER A 85 0.68 8.07 4.35
C SER A 85 -0.25 9.11 4.96
N GLY A 86 -1.00 9.86 4.13
CA GLY A 86 -1.98 10.83 4.61
C GLY A 86 -3.08 10.17 5.45
N ILE A 87 -3.63 9.04 5.00
CA ILE A 87 -4.68 8.34 5.73
C ILE A 87 -4.13 7.68 7.01
N LEU A 88 -2.91 7.13 6.96
CA LEU A 88 -2.25 6.55 8.13
C LEU A 88 -1.88 7.58 9.20
N TRP A 89 -1.68 8.84 8.82
CA TRP A 89 -1.55 9.93 9.80
C TRP A 89 -2.85 10.11 10.61
N PHE A 90 -4.01 10.14 9.93
CA PHE A 90 -5.30 10.19 10.62
C PHE A 90 -5.54 8.95 11.46
N TYR A 91 -5.18 7.77 10.94
CA TYR A 91 -5.23 6.51 11.69
C TYR A 91 -4.43 6.59 13.00
N ALA A 92 -3.16 7.00 12.93
CA ALA A 92 -2.31 7.10 14.10
C ALA A 92 -2.83 8.14 15.11
N ARG A 93 -3.34 9.27 14.61
CA ARG A 93 -3.92 10.32 15.45
C ARG A 93 -5.19 9.87 16.17
N GLU A 94 -6.11 9.22 15.46
CA GLU A 94 -7.35 8.68 16.05
C GLU A 94 -7.02 7.60 17.10
N MET A 95 -6.08 6.71 16.79
CA MET A 95 -5.59 5.74 17.76
C MET A 95 -5.01 6.41 19.01
N ALA A 96 -4.16 7.42 18.86
CA ALA A 96 -3.54 8.10 19.99
C ALA A 96 -4.54 8.89 20.87
N LEU A 97 -5.62 9.42 20.30
CA LEU A 97 -6.60 10.24 21.01
C LEU A 97 -7.78 9.43 21.58
N GLU A 98 -8.30 8.50 20.79
CA GLU A 98 -9.56 7.80 21.08
C GLU A 98 -9.35 6.31 21.37
N GLY A 99 -8.17 5.76 21.07
CA GLY A 99 -7.86 4.34 21.21
C GLY A 99 -8.61 3.43 20.22
N GLN A 100 -9.32 4.04 19.28
CA GLN A 100 -10.11 3.39 18.25
C GLN A 100 -10.05 4.21 16.96
N VAL A 101 -10.31 3.56 15.83
CA VAL A 101 -10.28 4.21 14.51
C VAL A 101 -11.68 4.41 14.00
N SER A 102 -11.93 5.58 13.41
CA SER A 102 -13.24 5.91 12.88
C SER A 102 -13.54 5.06 11.64
N THR A 103 -14.82 4.75 11.43
CA THR A 103 -15.29 4.07 10.21
C THR A 103 -14.94 4.86 8.94
N ARG A 104 -14.85 6.19 9.05
CA ARG A 104 -14.38 7.09 7.99
C ARG A 104 -12.95 6.74 7.57
N THR A 105 -12.00 6.72 8.49
CA THR A 105 -10.58 6.43 8.20
C THR A 105 -10.42 5.04 7.59
N ILE A 106 -11.18 4.05 8.08
CA ILE A 106 -11.20 2.69 7.51
C ILE A 106 -11.71 2.73 6.05
N THR A 107 -12.79 3.46 5.79
CA THR A 107 -13.37 3.60 4.44
C THR A 107 -12.42 4.31 3.48
N GLU A 108 -11.73 5.36 3.95
CA GLU A 108 -10.71 6.08 3.18
C GLU A 108 -9.54 5.14 2.80
N LEU A 109 -9.07 4.31 3.73
CA LEU A 109 -8.04 3.29 3.47
C LEU A 109 -8.49 2.28 2.41
N VAL A 110 -9.71 1.76 2.51
CA VAL A 110 -10.28 0.83 1.53
C VAL A 110 -10.39 1.50 0.16
N LEU A 111 -10.91 2.73 0.10
CA LEU A 111 -11.04 3.49 -1.15
C LEU A 111 -9.68 3.79 -1.80
N ALA A 112 -8.67 4.16 -1.02
CA ALA A 112 -7.32 4.39 -1.54
C ALA A 112 -6.74 3.11 -2.17
N PHE A 113 -6.98 1.96 -1.54
CA PHE A 113 -6.58 0.66 -2.07
C PHE A 113 -7.35 0.27 -3.33
N SER A 114 -8.67 0.38 -3.31
CA SER A 114 -9.52 0.10 -4.46
C SER A 114 -9.20 1.03 -5.64
N GLY A 115 -8.93 2.31 -5.36
CA GLY A 115 -8.50 3.29 -6.34
C GLY A 115 -7.14 2.97 -6.95
N TYR A 116 -6.17 2.51 -6.14
CA TYR A 116 -4.88 2.06 -6.65
C TYR A 116 -5.01 0.81 -7.52
N ILE A 117 -5.72 -0.22 -7.05
CA ILE A 117 -5.93 -1.46 -7.83
C ILE A 117 -6.70 -1.15 -9.11
N GLY A 118 -7.78 -0.35 -9.02
CA GLY A 118 -8.61 0.05 -10.16
C GLY A 118 -7.84 0.88 -11.18
N GLY A 119 -7.13 1.91 -10.73
CA GLY A 119 -6.26 2.73 -11.58
C GLY A 119 -5.20 1.88 -12.25
N PHE A 120 -4.53 1.01 -11.49
CA PHE A 120 -3.53 0.09 -12.03
C PHE A 120 -4.10 -0.86 -13.09
N LEU A 121 -5.25 -1.49 -12.85
CA LEU A 121 -5.91 -2.37 -13.83
C LEU A 121 -6.37 -1.62 -15.07
N TYR A 122 -6.87 -0.40 -14.90
CA TYR A 122 -7.28 0.47 -16.01
C TYR A 122 -6.09 0.84 -16.89
N PHE A 123 -5.00 1.34 -16.29
CA PHE A 123 -3.78 1.67 -17.02
C PHE A 123 -3.21 0.44 -17.73
N ARG A 124 -3.20 -0.73 -17.09
CA ARG A 124 -2.80 -2.00 -17.70
C ARG A 124 -3.65 -2.44 -18.91
N LYS A 125 -4.96 -2.17 -18.90
CA LYS A 125 -5.83 -2.56 -20.01
C LYS A 125 -5.67 -1.63 -21.20
N ARG A 126 -5.38 -0.35 -20.92
CA ARG A 126 -5.39 0.72 -21.92
C ARG A 126 -4.03 0.98 -22.55
N TYR A 127 -2.95 0.71 -21.83
CA TYR A 127 -1.56 0.83 -22.26
C TYR A 127 -0.85 -0.49 -22.01
#